data_AF-A0A6G3WK92-F1
#
_entry.id   AF-A0A6G3WK92-F1
#
_cell.length_a   1.000
_cell.length_b   1.000
_cell.length_c   1.000
_cell.angle_alpha   90.00
_cell.angle_beta   90.00
_cell.angle_gamma   90.00
#
_symmetry.space_group_name_H-M   'P 1'
#
loop_
_entity.id
_entity.type
_entity.pdbx_description
1 polymer ?
#
loop_
_entity_poly.entity_id
_entity_poly.type
_entity_poly.pdbx_seq_one_letter_code
_entity_poly.pdbx_strand_id
1 'polypeptide(L)' 'YLGDSRLVDACVQRLRAKVEDVPSSPTLIRTVRGVGYRLDSPQ' A
#
# COMPACT_ATOMS: atom_id res chain seq x y z
N TYR A 1 4.90 3.61 18.02
CA TYR A 1 4.44 2.57 17.07
C TYR A 1 3.05 2.84 16.49
N LEU A 2 1.97 3.03 17.29
CA LEU A 2 0.62 3.23 16.72
C LEU A 2 0.47 4.53 15.88
N GLY A 3 1.27 5.56 16.19
CA GLY A 3 1.32 6.81 15.41
C GLY A 3 1.99 6.65 14.05
N ASP A 4 3.07 5.84 13.96
CA ASP A 4 3.78 5.60 12.70
C ASP A 4 2.98 4.75 11.73
N SER A 5 2.19 3.79 12.23
CA SER A 5 1.33 2.97 11.37
C SER A 5 0.36 3.83 10.55
N ARG A 6 -0.23 4.88 11.14
CA ARG A 6 -1.10 5.81 10.42
C ARG A 6 -0.36 6.60 9.35
N LEU A 7 0.90 6.95 9.61
CA LEU A 7 1.76 7.64 8.63
C LEU A 7 2.12 6.71 7.48
N VAL A 8 2.46 5.45 7.75
CA VAL A 8 2.74 4.43 6.74
C VAL A 8 1.50 4.22 5.87
N ASP A 9 0.32 4.05 6.45
CA ASP A 9 -0.93 3.85 5.72
C ASP A 9 -1.22 5.04 4.79
N ALA A 10 -1.04 6.27 5.28
CA ALA A 10 -1.23 7.48 4.47
C ALA A 10 -0.21 7.59 3.33
N CYS A 11 1.06 7.24 3.58
CA CYS A 11 2.08 7.20 2.54
C CYS A 11 1.79 6.13 1.48
N VAL A 12 1.37 4.94 1.89
CA VAL A 12 0.98 3.86 0.97
C VAL A 12 -0.24 4.25 0.14
N GLN A 13 -1.25 4.89 0.74
CA GLN A 13 -2.40 5.40 -0.01
C GLN A 13 -1.99 6.41 -1.08
N ARG A 14 -1.13 7.39 -0.73
CA ARG A 14 -0.61 8.37 -1.71
C ARG A 14 0.23 7.71 -2.80
N LEU A 15 0.98 6.67 -2.45
CA LEU A 15 1.80 5.95 -3.41
C LEU A 15 0.94 5.16 -4.38
N ARG A 16 -0.05 4.39 -3.89
CA ARG A 16 -1.01 3.64 -4.73
C ARG A 16 -1.74 4.56 -5.71
N ALA A 17 -2.13 5.76 -5.27
CA ALA A 17 -2.76 6.75 -6.13
C ALA A 17 -1.88 7.23 -7.31
N LYS A 18 -0.56 7.04 -7.23
CA LYS A 18 0.41 7.45 -8.27
C LYS A 18 0.88 6.31 -9.16
N VAL A 19 0.90 5.07 -8.64
CA VAL A 19 1.56 3.94 -9.32
C VAL A 19 0.60 2.84 -9.74
N GLU A 20 -0.57 2.73 -9.12
CA GLU A 20 -1.58 1.73 -9.49
C GLU A 20 -2.50 2.30 -10.56
N ASP A 21 -2.88 1.48 -11.53
CA ASP A 21 -3.92 1.85 -12.51
C ASP A 21 -5.28 2.06 -11.81
N VAL A 22 -5.59 1.20 -10.83
CA VAL A 22 -6.82 1.27 -10.03
C VAL A 22 -6.45 1.21 -8.54
N PRO A 23 -6.32 2.37 -7.86
CA PRO A 23 -5.85 2.42 -6.47
C PRO A 23 -6.71 1.65 -5.45
N SER A 24 -7.99 1.45 -5.74
CA SER A 24 -8.93 0.67 -4.92
C SER A 24 -8.76 -0.84 -5.08
N SER A 25 -8.10 -1.29 -6.14
CA SER A 25 -7.78 -2.70 -6.42
C SER A 25 -6.28 -2.86 -6.72
N PRO A 26 -5.40 -2.62 -5.72
CA PRO A 26 -3.96 -2.52 -5.93
C PRO A 26 -3.35 -3.87 -6.32
N THR A 27 -2.55 -3.89 -7.38
CA THR A 27 -1.84 -5.08 -7.87
C THR A 27 -0.35 -5.04 -7.52
N LEU A 28 0.25 -3.84 -7.46
CA LEU A 28 1.66 -3.64 -7.15
C LEU A 28 1.93 -3.62 -5.64
N ILE A 29 1.22 -2.81 -4.88
CA ILE A 29 1.44 -2.66 -3.43
C ILE A 29 0.31 -3.39 -2.70
N ARG A 30 0.52 -4.63 -2.25
CA ARG A 30 -0.50 -5.42 -1.55
C ARG A 30 -0.42 -5.27 -0.03
N THR A 31 -1.59 -5.26 0.62
CA THR A 31 -1.68 -5.31 2.08
C THR A 31 -1.63 -6.75 2.57
N VAL A 32 -0.69 -7.05 3.46
CA VAL A 32 -0.59 -8.30 4.20
C VAL A 32 -1.15 -8.06 5.60
N ARG A 33 -2.38 -8.52 5.84
CA ARG A 33 -3.11 -8.27 7.10
C ARG A 33 -2.30 -8.80 8.29
N GLY A 34 -2.17 -7.97 9.33
CA GLY A 34 -1.38 -8.29 10.53
C GLY A 34 0.14 -8.18 10.36
N VAL A 35 0.63 -7.80 9.16
CA VAL A 35 2.06 -7.71 8.87
C VAL A 35 2.44 -6.33 8.32
N GLY A 36 1.76 -5.86 7.27
CA GLY A 36 2.08 -4.58 6.62
C GLY A 36 1.81 -4.59 5.12
N TYR A 37 2.79 -4.16 4.32
CA TYR A 37 2.66 -4.01 2.87
C TYR A 37 3.79 -4.73 2.14
N ARG A 38 3.50 -5.23 0.94
CA ARG A 38 4.47 -5.92 0.07
C ARG A 38 4.36 -5.39 -1.36
N LEU A 39 5.50 -5.25 -2.02
CA LEU A 39 5.58 -4.99 -3.45
C LEU A 39 5.54 -6.33 -4.22
N ASP A 40 4.66 -6.38 -5.21
CA ASP A 40 4.52 -7.47 -6.17
C ASP A 40 4.96 -7.00 -7.55
N SER A 41 5.48 -7.94 -8.34
CA SER A 41 5.73 -7.69 -9.76
C SER A 41 4.39 -7.56 -10.49
N PRO A 42 4.23 -6.58 -11.39
CA PRO A 42 3.10 -6.58 -12.32
C PRO A 42 3.16 -7.89 -13.12
N GLN A 43 2.03 -8.61 -13.17
CA GLN A 43 1.86 -9.76 -14.07
C GLN A 43 1.58 -9.27 -15.49
#